data_AF-A0A7V9DGU3-F1
#
_entry.id   AF-A0A7V9DGU3-F1
#
_cell.length_a   1.000
_cell.length_b   1.000
_cell.length_c   1.000
_cell.angle_alpha   90.00
_cell.angle_beta   90.00
_cell.angle_gamma   90.00
#
_symmetry.space_group_name_H-M   'P 1'
#
loop_
_entity.id
_entity.type
_entity.pdbx_description
1 polymer ?
#
loop_
_entity_poly.entity_id
_entity_poly.type
_entity_poly.pdbx_seq_one_letter_code
_entity_poly.pdbx_strand_id
1 'polypeptide(L)'
;MDAALERSQALIESFHAVVRAELPQGAEIFDAHVHLGTDVDGMVGDFDELIEGQERFGISGAFVFCLDEPDRHPGFRAANDRTLRHAARSGGRFVPFVRLDLAEEPLEEAVRCLDAGARGIKLHPRAQKFLLNDERLAPVFELACERRVPILIHGGRGLPPIAESLAHLVDRFDGVQLIIAHCGIADLAALAGCFSGHPGVFFDTSVWSALDILDLYRLVSPGQVIYASDYPYGQQPASLLLALRTARLAGLDEDEVRALLAGTAQRIRRGEEPLPLSPRRGPESISQPLTFARIHAYLSMATPLLWTRQADSLGVLGLALNACDERSNGHREETEQIRELLETARDVWRTLPEAEDERERVRTTRSAFRLLHLANIVAVTSSA
;
A
#
# COMPACT_ATOMS: atom_id res chain seq x y z
N MET A 1 -5.53 9.89 27.57
CA MET A 1 -5.57 9.17 26.28
C MET A 1 -6.86 9.36 25.46
N ASP A 2 -8.05 8.99 25.96
CA ASP A 2 -9.27 8.87 25.13
C ASP A 2 -9.65 10.12 24.32
N ALA A 3 -9.64 11.31 24.93
CA ALA A 3 -9.96 12.55 24.23
C ALA A 3 -9.03 12.84 23.03
N ALA A 4 -7.75 12.45 23.12
CA ALA A 4 -6.81 12.62 22.01
C ALA A 4 -7.09 11.63 20.87
N LEU A 5 -7.47 10.39 21.21
CA LEU A 5 -7.87 9.38 20.22
C LEU A 5 -9.20 9.74 19.54
N GLU A 6 -10.18 10.28 20.27
CA GLU A 6 -11.43 10.77 19.70
C GLU A 6 -11.19 11.94 18.73
N ARG A 7 -10.37 12.92 19.13
CA ARG A 7 -9.95 14.02 18.23
C ARG A 7 -9.23 13.50 17.00
N SER A 8 -8.33 12.53 17.17
CA SER A 8 -7.65 11.86 16.05
C SER A 8 -8.64 11.22 15.09
N GLN A 9 -9.65 10.52 15.60
CA GLN A 9 -10.65 9.85 14.77
C GLN A 9 -11.51 10.86 14.01
N ALA A 10 -11.97 11.92 14.67
CA ALA A 10 -12.73 13.00 14.03
C ALA A 10 -11.93 13.73 12.94
N LEU A 11 -10.63 13.96 13.18
CA LEU A 11 -9.78 14.62 12.19
C LEU A 11 -9.50 13.72 10.99
N ILE A 12 -9.23 12.43 11.21
CA ILE A 12 -9.10 11.44 10.13
C ILE A 12 -10.43 11.33 9.35
N GLU A 13 -11.57 11.37 10.05
CA GLU A 13 -12.91 11.37 9.43
C GLU A 13 -13.09 12.55 8.48
N SER A 14 -12.63 13.76 8.86
CA SER A 14 -12.76 14.95 8.01
C SER A 14 -12.09 14.79 6.63
N PHE A 15 -11.01 14.00 6.55
CA PHE A 15 -10.31 13.71 5.29
C PHE A 15 -11.09 12.78 4.36
N HIS A 16 -12.15 12.13 4.84
CA HIS A 16 -13.08 11.42 3.96
C HIS A 16 -13.74 12.37 2.95
N ALA A 17 -14.14 13.57 3.39
CA ALA A 17 -14.71 14.58 2.51
C ALA A 17 -13.68 15.09 1.48
N VAL A 18 -12.42 15.23 1.89
CA VAL A 18 -11.31 15.61 1.01
C VAL A 18 -11.11 14.54 -0.08
N VAL A 19 -10.98 13.27 0.30
CA VAL A 19 -10.85 12.16 -0.66
C VAL A 19 -12.04 12.13 -1.63
N ARG A 20 -13.26 12.31 -1.12
CA ARG A 20 -14.46 12.33 -1.96
C ARG A 20 -14.46 13.46 -2.99
N ALA A 21 -13.89 14.60 -2.65
CA ALA A 21 -13.76 15.74 -3.57
C ALA A 21 -12.67 15.52 -4.63
N GLU A 22 -11.64 14.72 -4.34
CA GLU A 22 -10.55 14.40 -5.27
C GLU A 22 -10.91 13.24 -6.23
N LEU A 23 -11.94 12.44 -5.91
CA LEU A 23 -12.35 11.30 -6.74
C LEU A 23 -13.07 11.76 -8.03
N PRO A 24 -12.74 11.18 -9.20
CA PRO A 24 -13.56 11.37 -10.40
C PRO A 24 -14.99 10.89 -10.17
N GLN A 25 -15.97 11.61 -10.75
CA GLN A 25 -17.37 11.29 -10.55
C GLN A 25 -17.68 9.86 -11.03
N GLY A 26 -18.26 9.04 -10.15
CA GLY A 26 -18.61 7.65 -10.46
C GLY A 26 -17.41 6.75 -10.73
N ALA A 27 -16.21 7.11 -10.27
CA ALA A 27 -15.07 6.20 -10.30
C ALA A 27 -15.34 4.95 -9.45
N GLU A 28 -15.06 3.77 -10.03
CA GLU A 28 -14.97 2.52 -9.28
C GLU A 28 -13.59 2.48 -8.59
N ILE A 29 -13.53 1.89 -7.40
CA ILE A 29 -12.30 1.66 -6.65
C ILE A 29 -12.16 0.17 -6.38
N PHE A 30 -10.99 -0.41 -6.60
CA PHE A 30 -10.66 -1.80 -6.31
C PHE A 30 -9.29 -1.87 -5.63
N ASP A 31 -9.22 -2.48 -4.45
CA ASP A 31 -7.98 -2.53 -3.67
C ASP A 31 -7.14 -3.77 -4.02
N ALA A 32 -6.00 -3.58 -4.68
CA ALA A 32 -5.20 -4.70 -5.16
C ALA A 32 -4.34 -5.39 -4.08
N HIS A 33 -4.33 -4.91 -2.83
CA HIS A 33 -3.45 -5.47 -1.80
C HIS A 33 -4.09 -5.38 -0.41
N VAL A 34 -4.71 -6.47 0.03
CA VAL A 34 -5.36 -6.54 1.33
C VAL A 34 -5.00 -7.85 2.03
N HIS A 35 -4.71 -7.76 3.32
CA HIS A 35 -4.46 -8.89 4.19
C HIS A 35 -5.56 -9.05 5.24
N LEU A 36 -5.90 -10.30 5.54
CA LEU A 36 -6.79 -10.69 6.65
C LEU A 36 -6.08 -11.70 7.57
N GLY A 37 -6.54 -11.81 8.81
CA GLY A 37 -5.98 -12.73 9.82
C GLY A 37 -5.19 -12.01 10.91
N THR A 38 -4.33 -12.72 11.62
CA THR A 38 -3.44 -12.16 12.66
C THR A 38 -1.99 -12.37 12.28
N ASP A 39 -1.22 -11.30 12.07
CA ASP A 39 0.20 -11.37 11.76
C ASP A 39 1.04 -11.68 13.01
N VAL A 40 2.23 -12.28 12.80
CA VAL A 40 3.22 -12.50 13.86
C VAL A 40 3.69 -11.21 14.55
N ASP A 41 3.54 -10.05 13.92
CA ASP A 41 3.86 -8.75 14.51
C ASP A 41 2.73 -8.17 15.40
N GLY A 42 1.59 -8.88 15.50
CA GLY A 42 0.42 -8.51 16.28
C GLY A 42 -0.64 -7.70 15.52
N MET A 43 -0.41 -7.39 14.24
CA MET A 43 -1.38 -6.73 13.38
C MET A 43 -2.54 -7.65 13.05
N VAL A 44 -3.75 -7.10 13.03
CA VAL A 44 -4.97 -7.85 12.74
C VAL A 44 -5.67 -7.20 11.55
N GLY A 45 -5.89 -8.00 10.51
CA GLY A 45 -6.79 -7.66 9.42
C GLY A 45 -8.15 -8.27 9.72
N ASP A 46 -9.08 -7.47 10.21
CA ASP A 46 -10.42 -7.91 10.56
C ASP A 46 -11.35 -7.82 9.33
N PHE A 47 -12.16 -8.87 9.15
CA PHE A 47 -13.05 -8.95 7.99
C PHE A 47 -14.15 -7.88 8.03
N ASP A 48 -14.76 -7.68 9.20
CA ASP A 48 -15.91 -6.80 9.35
C ASP A 48 -15.47 -5.33 9.33
N GLU A 49 -14.32 -5.00 9.95
CA GLU A 49 -13.68 -3.68 9.80
C GLU A 49 -13.35 -3.37 8.33
N LEU A 50 -12.79 -4.34 7.60
CA LEU A 50 -12.49 -4.17 6.18
C LEU A 50 -13.76 -3.91 5.35
N ILE A 51 -14.83 -4.68 5.56
CA ILE A 51 -16.10 -4.48 4.84
C ILE A 51 -16.68 -3.10 5.15
N GLU A 52 -16.73 -2.70 6.43
CA GLU A 52 -17.22 -1.37 6.83
C GLU A 52 -16.39 -0.25 6.15
N GLY A 53 -15.06 -0.38 6.16
CA GLY A 53 -14.16 0.55 5.47
C GLY A 53 -14.42 0.59 3.96
N GLN A 54 -14.59 -0.55 3.31
CA GLN A 54 -14.88 -0.62 1.88
C GLN A 54 -16.22 0.04 1.53
N GLU A 55 -17.28 -0.25 2.28
CA GLU A 55 -18.59 0.35 2.06
C GLU A 55 -18.57 1.87 2.25
N ARG A 56 -17.86 2.32 3.29
CA ARG A 56 -17.72 3.72 3.60
C ARG A 56 -17.01 4.52 2.50
N PHE A 57 -15.96 3.96 1.88
CA PHE A 57 -15.20 4.62 0.81
C PHE A 57 -15.63 4.21 -0.61
N GLY A 58 -16.67 3.39 -0.75
CA GLY A 58 -17.16 2.93 -2.07
C GLY A 58 -16.20 1.98 -2.80
N ILE A 59 -15.41 1.20 -2.07
CA ILE A 59 -14.49 0.20 -2.63
C ILE A 59 -15.30 -1.03 -3.03
N SER A 60 -15.23 -1.38 -4.31
CA SER A 60 -16.04 -2.43 -4.94
C SER A 60 -15.57 -3.86 -4.62
N GLY A 61 -14.28 -4.02 -4.31
CA GLY A 61 -13.67 -5.31 -4.05
C GLY A 61 -12.18 -5.22 -3.80
N ALA A 62 -11.55 -6.37 -3.56
CA ALA A 62 -10.12 -6.46 -3.32
C ALA A 62 -9.50 -7.80 -3.70
N PHE A 63 -8.20 -7.81 -4.00
CA PHE A 63 -7.38 -9.02 -3.87
C PHE A 63 -7.04 -9.23 -2.40
N VAL A 64 -7.36 -10.42 -1.86
CA VAL A 64 -7.17 -10.73 -0.43
C VAL A 64 -6.28 -11.95 -0.24
N PHE A 65 -5.41 -11.89 0.77
CA PHE A 65 -4.54 -12.99 1.19
C PHE A 65 -4.32 -12.96 2.70
N CYS A 66 -3.81 -14.03 3.29
CA CYS A 66 -3.56 -14.05 4.73
C CYS A 66 -2.27 -13.30 5.13
N LEU A 67 -2.24 -12.81 6.36
CA LEU A 67 -1.02 -12.31 7.03
C LEU A 67 0.01 -13.43 7.27
N ASP A 68 1.21 -13.09 7.78
CA ASP A 68 2.19 -14.10 8.22
C ASP A 68 1.72 -14.64 9.57
N GLU A 69 0.74 -15.55 9.55
CA GLU A 69 0.02 -15.93 10.76
C GLU A 69 0.84 -16.86 11.69
N PRO A 70 0.68 -16.79 13.03
CA PRO A 70 1.37 -17.68 13.96
C PRO A 70 1.15 -19.18 13.71
N ASP A 71 -0.01 -19.55 13.15
CA ASP A 71 -0.39 -20.91 12.78
C ASP A 71 -0.06 -21.25 11.31
N ARG A 72 0.92 -20.57 10.71
CA ARG A 72 1.34 -20.80 9.32
C ARG A 72 1.80 -22.22 9.01
N HIS A 73 2.16 -23.04 9.99
CA HIS A 73 2.61 -24.40 9.72
C HIS A 73 1.42 -25.40 9.71
N PRO A 74 1.30 -26.25 8.67
CA PRO A 74 2.15 -26.32 7.49
C PRO A 74 1.72 -25.35 6.38
N GLY A 75 2.67 -24.63 5.77
CA GLY A 75 2.54 -23.97 4.46
C GLY A 75 1.38 -22.99 4.29
N PHE A 76 1.04 -22.23 5.31
CA PHE A 76 -0.13 -21.34 5.41
C PHE A 76 -1.48 -22.02 5.24
N ARG A 77 -1.58 -23.35 5.32
CA ARG A 77 -2.79 -24.07 4.92
C ARG A 77 -4.06 -23.62 5.65
N ALA A 78 -3.98 -23.47 6.97
CA ALA A 78 -5.11 -23.00 7.78
C ALA A 78 -5.49 -21.54 7.46
N ALA A 79 -4.49 -20.69 7.18
CA ALA A 79 -4.63 -19.29 6.83
C ALA A 79 -5.22 -19.09 5.43
N ASN A 80 -4.80 -19.90 4.46
CA ASN A 80 -5.39 -19.95 3.12
C ASN A 80 -6.83 -20.46 3.16
N ASP A 81 -7.15 -21.45 4.01
CA ASP A 81 -8.53 -21.90 4.22
C ASP A 81 -9.41 -20.78 4.81
N ARG A 82 -8.87 -19.95 5.73
CA ARG A 82 -9.55 -18.74 6.21
C ARG A 82 -9.77 -17.74 5.06
N THR A 83 -8.76 -17.50 4.24
CA THR A 83 -8.83 -16.58 3.09
C THR A 83 -9.93 -16.99 2.11
N LEU A 84 -10.04 -18.29 1.77
CA LEU A 84 -11.11 -18.82 0.92
C LEU A 84 -12.50 -18.63 1.56
N ARG A 85 -12.62 -18.85 2.89
CA ARG A 85 -13.88 -18.59 3.62
C ARG A 85 -14.25 -17.11 3.65
N HIS A 86 -13.28 -16.21 3.83
CA HIS A 86 -13.51 -14.77 3.73
C HIS A 86 -14.00 -14.38 2.34
N ALA A 87 -13.38 -14.94 1.29
CA ALA A 87 -13.84 -14.71 -0.08
C ALA A 87 -15.28 -15.17 -0.31
N ALA A 88 -15.64 -16.38 0.13
CA ALA A 88 -17.01 -16.88 0.05
C ALA A 88 -17.99 -16.00 0.85
N ARG A 89 -17.63 -15.59 2.07
CA ARG A 89 -18.43 -14.71 2.94
C ARG A 89 -18.67 -13.33 2.32
N SER A 90 -17.72 -12.82 1.53
CA SER A 90 -17.79 -11.49 0.91
C SER A 90 -18.82 -11.35 -0.21
N GLY A 91 -19.43 -12.45 -0.68
CA GLY A 91 -20.39 -12.41 -1.78
C GLY A 91 -19.79 -12.00 -3.14
N GLY A 92 -18.51 -12.27 -3.36
CA GLY A 92 -17.81 -12.00 -4.62
C GLY A 92 -17.05 -10.66 -4.67
N ARG A 93 -17.01 -9.90 -3.57
CA ARG A 93 -16.17 -8.70 -3.43
C ARG A 93 -14.69 -9.04 -3.31
N PHE A 94 -14.35 -10.14 -2.64
CA PHE A 94 -12.98 -10.54 -2.40
C PHE A 94 -12.54 -11.64 -3.37
N VAL A 95 -11.34 -11.46 -3.92
CA VAL A 95 -10.68 -12.38 -4.83
C VAL A 95 -9.49 -13.00 -4.07
N PRO A 96 -9.58 -14.27 -3.66
CA PRO A 96 -8.60 -14.87 -2.77
C PRO A 96 -7.32 -15.22 -3.54
N PHE A 97 -6.16 -14.84 -2.99
CA PHE A 97 -4.84 -15.28 -3.44
C PHE A 97 -4.27 -16.26 -2.42
N VAL A 98 -3.62 -17.31 -2.91
CA VAL A 98 -2.93 -18.28 -2.06
C VAL A 98 -1.58 -17.72 -1.64
N ARG A 99 -1.29 -17.66 -0.33
CA ARG A 99 0.04 -17.31 0.18
C ARG A 99 0.86 -18.58 0.35
N LEU A 100 2.11 -18.54 -0.12
CA LEU A 100 2.99 -19.71 -0.14
C LEU A 100 4.18 -19.54 0.79
N ASP A 101 4.56 -20.64 1.44
CA ASP A 101 5.87 -20.81 2.06
C ASP A 101 6.73 -21.70 1.15
N LEU A 102 7.82 -21.16 0.61
CA LEU A 102 8.70 -21.92 -0.27
C LEU A 102 9.51 -22.99 0.48
N ALA A 103 9.60 -22.93 1.81
CA ALA A 103 10.32 -23.89 2.62
C ALA A 103 9.56 -25.20 2.89
N GLU A 104 8.31 -25.29 2.49
CA GLU A 104 7.45 -26.47 2.67
C GLU A 104 7.01 -27.04 1.31
N GLU A 105 5.71 -27.30 1.13
CA GLU A 105 5.13 -27.85 -0.10
C GLU A 105 4.36 -26.76 -0.89
N PRO A 106 5.03 -25.73 -1.43
CA PRO A 106 4.37 -24.57 -2.03
C PRO A 106 3.53 -24.93 -3.26
N LEU A 107 3.97 -25.93 -4.04
CA LEU A 107 3.26 -26.31 -5.27
C LEU A 107 1.97 -27.07 -4.95
N GLU A 108 2.01 -27.97 -3.96
CA GLU A 108 0.82 -28.71 -3.52
C GLU A 108 -0.25 -27.77 -2.97
N GLU A 109 0.16 -26.80 -2.14
CA GLU A 109 -0.76 -25.81 -1.58
C GLU A 109 -1.30 -24.86 -2.66
N ALA A 110 -0.46 -24.41 -3.60
CA ALA A 110 -0.91 -23.59 -4.72
C ALA A 110 -1.98 -24.30 -5.55
N VAL A 111 -1.71 -25.54 -5.98
CA VAL A 111 -2.69 -26.34 -6.75
C VAL A 111 -4.00 -26.50 -5.97
N ARG A 112 -3.91 -26.89 -4.70
CA ARG A 112 -5.10 -27.08 -3.84
C ARG A 112 -5.94 -25.82 -3.73
N CYS A 113 -5.33 -24.68 -3.46
CA CYS A 113 -6.06 -23.43 -3.28
C CYS A 113 -6.63 -22.91 -4.60
N LEU A 114 -5.89 -23.01 -5.70
CA LEU A 114 -6.38 -22.63 -7.03
C LEU A 114 -7.57 -23.51 -7.46
N ASP A 115 -7.51 -24.82 -7.21
CA ASP A 115 -8.63 -25.74 -7.44
C ASP A 115 -9.84 -25.43 -6.53
N ALA A 116 -9.59 -24.90 -5.34
CA ALA A 116 -10.62 -24.46 -4.39
C ALA A 116 -11.15 -23.04 -4.65
N GLY A 117 -10.67 -22.35 -5.69
CA GLY A 117 -11.19 -21.05 -6.13
C GLY A 117 -10.29 -19.84 -5.83
N ALA A 118 -9.05 -20.03 -5.38
CA ALA A 118 -8.04 -18.97 -5.41
C ALA A 118 -7.77 -18.52 -6.86
N ARG A 119 -7.48 -17.24 -7.04
CA ARG A 119 -7.33 -16.59 -8.35
C ARG A 119 -6.05 -15.78 -8.48
N GLY A 120 -5.07 -16.05 -7.63
CA GLY A 120 -3.76 -15.42 -7.63
C GLY A 120 -2.85 -16.06 -6.60
N ILE A 121 -1.57 -15.73 -6.66
CA ILE A 121 -0.52 -16.24 -5.76
C ILE A 121 0.14 -15.06 -5.05
N LYS A 122 0.33 -15.16 -3.73
CA LYS A 122 1.05 -14.19 -2.91
C LYS A 122 2.40 -14.74 -2.49
N LEU A 123 3.45 -13.98 -2.79
CA LEU A 123 4.83 -14.28 -2.41
C LEU A 123 5.40 -13.14 -1.54
N HIS A 124 6.13 -13.47 -0.48
CA HIS A 124 6.79 -12.49 0.37
C HIS A 124 8.23 -12.92 0.72
N PRO A 125 9.23 -12.63 -0.13
CA PRO A 125 10.63 -13.08 0.03
C PRO A 125 11.25 -12.76 1.40
N ARG A 126 10.96 -11.57 1.96
CA ARG A 126 11.45 -11.20 3.30
C ARG A 126 10.86 -12.05 4.42
N ALA A 127 9.52 -12.16 4.49
CA ALA A 127 8.84 -12.88 5.57
C ALA A 127 9.11 -14.39 5.51
N GLN A 128 9.08 -14.96 4.30
CA GLN A 128 9.36 -16.37 4.03
C GLN A 128 10.85 -16.67 3.76
N LYS A 129 11.74 -15.69 3.94
CA LYS A 129 13.20 -15.84 3.91
C LYS A 129 13.76 -16.56 2.68
N PHE A 130 13.34 -16.16 1.49
CA PHE A 130 13.87 -16.68 0.23
C PHE A 130 14.39 -15.56 -0.68
N LEU A 131 15.29 -15.92 -1.60
CA LEU A 131 15.84 -15.02 -2.62
C LEU A 131 15.10 -15.20 -3.95
N LEU A 132 15.16 -14.20 -4.83
CA LEU A 132 14.42 -14.21 -6.09
C LEU A 132 15.06 -15.12 -7.15
N ASN A 133 16.28 -15.60 -6.91
CA ASN A 133 16.95 -16.61 -7.72
C ASN A 133 16.77 -18.04 -7.18
N ASP A 134 15.87 -18.23 -6.21
CA ASP A 134 15.55 -19.55 -5.65
C ASP A 134 14.88 -20.44 -6.70
N GLU A 135 15.46 -21.62 -6.95
CA GLU A 135 14.98 -22.56 -7.97
C GLU A 135 13.52 -23.01 -7.74
N ARG A 136 13.03 -22.95 -6.50
CA ARG A 136 11.64 -23.29 -6.13
C ARG A 136 10.62 -22.30 -6.67
N LEU A 137 11.03 -21.10 -7.09
CA LEU A 137 10.14 -20.12 -7.71
C LEU A 137 9.73 -20.52 -9.13
N ALA A 138 10.61 -21.21 -9.87
CA ALA A 138 10.34 -21.56 -11.26
C ALA A 138 9.06 -22.41 -11.44
N PRO A 139 8.83 -23.49 -10.68
CA PRO A 139 7.57 -24.23 -10.73
C PRO A 139 6.33 -23.39 -10.33
N VAL A 140 6.48 -22.43 -9.41
CA VAL A 140 5.38 -21.54 -9.00
C VAL A 140 4.99 -20.59 -10.14
N PHE A 141 5.98 -20.03 -10.84
CA PHE A 141 5.74 -19.18 -12.02
C PHE A 141 5.16 -19.97 -13.19
N GLU A 142 5.66 -21.19 -13.44
CA GLU A 142 5.10 -22.10 -14.45
C GLU A 142 3.62 -22.39 -14.19
N LEU A 143 3.27 -22.73 -12.93
CA LEU A 143 1.89 -22.96 -12.53
C LEU A 143 1.02 -21.70 -12.69
N ALA A 144 1.54 -20.51 -12.36
CA ALA A 144 0.81 -19.26 -12.52
C ALA A 144 0.46 -19.00 -13.99
N CYS A 145 1.39 -19.25 -14.91
CA CYS A 145 1.15 -19.16 -16.36
C CYS A 145 0.13 -20.21 -16.82
N GLU A 146 0.28 -21.47 -16.41
CA GLU A 146 -0.66 -22.56 -16.77
C GLU A 146 -2.10 -22.22 -16.34
N ARG A 147 -2.25 -21.75 -15.10
CA ARG A 147 -3.55 -21.40 -14.50
C ARG A 147 -4.05 -20.00 -14.89
N ARG A 148 -3.23 -19.20 -15.58
CA ARG A 148 -3.50 -17.80 -15.95
C ARG A 148 -3.93 -16.95 -14.75
N VAL A 149 -3.17 -17.04 -13.67
CA VAL A 149 -3.40 -16.26 -12.44
C VAL A 149 -2.22 -15.34 -12.15
N PRO A 150 -2.46 -14.12 -11.64
CA PRO A 150 -1.39 -13.20 -11.27
C PRO A 150 -0.60 -13.68 -10.05
N ILE A 151 0.67 -13.30 -10.01
CA ILE A 151 1.53 -13.37 -8.83
C ILE A 151 1.66 -11.96 -8.26
N LEU A 152 1.32 -11.77 -6.98
CA LEU A 152 1.66 -10.56 -6.23
C LEU A 152 2.87 -10.84 -5.35
N ILE A 153 3.97 -10.14 -5.62
CA ILE A 153 5.24 -10.30 -4.89
C ILE A 153 5.57 -9.05 -4.09
N HIS A 154 6.03 -9.24 -2.85
CA HIS A 154 6.51 -8.12 -2.04
C HIS A 154 7.74 -7.48 -2.68
N GLY A 155 7.67 -6.19 -3.04
CA GLY A 155 8.77 -5.38 -3.57
C GLY A 155 9.12 -4.19 -2.68
N GLY A 156 8.82 -4.28 -1.38
CA GLY A 156 8.94 -3.17 -0.43
C GLY A 156 10.23 -3.18 0.41
N ARG A 157 10.25 -2.30 1.41
CA ARG A 157 11.37 -2.11 2.35
C ARG A 157 11.90 -3.43 2.95
N GLY A 158 13.21 -3.47 3.17
CA GLY A 158 13.87 -4.59 3.85
C GLY A 158 14.19 -5.79 2.95
N LEU A 159 14.07 -5.62 1.64
CA LEU A 159 14.64 -6.51 0.63
C LEU A 159 15.97 -5.95 0.11
N PRO A 160 16.91 -6.81 -0.34
CA PRO A 160 17.99 -6.39 -1.22
C PRO A 160 17.43 -6.00 -2.61
N PRO A 161 18.25 -5.47 -3.52
CA PRO A 161 17.89 -5.36 -4.94
C PRO A 161 17.34 -6.70 -5.49
N ILE A 162 16.27 -6.63 -6.27
CA ILE A 162 15.51 -7.80 -6.75
C ILE A 162 15.30 -7.81 -8.27
N ALA A 163 15.58 -6.71 -8.97
CA ALA A 163 15.17 -6.52 -10.36
C ALA A 163 15.74 -7.57 -11.32
N GLU A 164 17.05 -7.83 -11.25
CA GLU A 164 17.73 -8.77 -12.14
C GLU A 164 17.14 -10.19 -12.02
N SER A 165 16.99 -10.67 -10.79
CA SER A 165 16.47 -12.02 -10.54
C SER A 165 15.00 -12.15 -10.94
N LEU A 166 14.21 -11.11 -10.72
CA LEU A 166 12.81 -11.08 -11.11
C LEU A 166 12.65 -10.99 -12.63
N ALA A 167 13.51 -10.24 -13.33
CA ALA A 167 13.53 -10.15 -14.79
C ALA A 167 13.81 -11.51 -15.42
N HIS A 168 14.78 -12.27 -14.88
CA HIS A 168 15.04 -13.63 -15.33
C HIS A 168 13.83 -14.57 -15.21
N LEU A 169 13.02 -14.42 -14.16
CA LEU A 169 11.78 -15.20 -14.01
C LEU A 169 10.72 -14.76 -15.03
N VAL A 170 10.53 -13.46 -15.23
CA VAL A 170 9.55 -12.94 -16.21
C VAL A 170 9.94 -13.34 -17.64
N ASP A 171 11.22 -13.21 -18.02
CA ASP A 171 11.73 -13.61 -19.33
C ASP A 171 11.60 -15.13 -19.58
N ARG A 172 11.75 -15.93 -18.53
CA ARG A 172 11.65 -17.40 -18.62
C ARG A 172 10.19 -17.86 -18.80
N PHE A 173 9.23 -17.13 -18.25
CA PHE A 173 7.83 -17.51 -18.19
C PHE A 173 6.95 -16.50 -18.94
N ASP A 174 7.01 -16.56 -20.27
CA ASP A 174 6.21 -15.71 -21.14
C ASP A 174 4.70 -15.81 -20.79
N GLY A 175 4.04 -14.66 -20.77
CA GLY A 175 2.65 -14.53 -20.35
C GLY A 175 2.41 -14.51 -18.83
N VAL A 176 3.45 -14.54 -17.98
CA VAL A 176 3.27 -14.35 -16.54
C VAL A 176 2.70 -12.97 -16.25
N GLN A 177 1.70 -12.93 -15.37
CA GLN A 177 1.17 -11.69 -14.83
C GLN A 177 1.73 -11.44 -13.44
N LEU A 178 2.41 -10.31 -13.25
CA LEU A 178 3.14 -9.99 -12.04
C LEU A 178 2.69 -8.64 -11.48
N ILE A 179 2.40 -8.60 -10.19
CA ILE A 179 2.13 -7.39 -9.41
C ILE A 179 3.27 -7.22 -8.40
N ILE A 180 4.07 -6.17 -8.55
CA ILE A 180 5.15 -5.81 -7.65
C ILE A 180 4.59 -4.84 -6.61
N ALA A 181 4.57 -5.28 -5.35
CA ALA A 181 3.97 -4.48 -4.29
C ALA A 181 4.85 -3.32 -3.81
N HIS A 182 4.21 -2.33 -3.19
CA HIS A 182 4.82 -1.17 -2.53
C HIS A 182 5.67 -0.33 -3.49
N CYS A 183 5.14 -0.07 -4.69
CA CYS A 183 5.85 0.62 -5.78
C CYS A 183 7.18 -0.02 -6.21
N GLY A 184 7.52 -1.22 -5.73
CA GLY A 184 8.85 -1.79 -5.96
C GLY A 184 9.98 -1.01 -5.30
N ILE A 185 9.74 -0.25 -4.21
CA ILE A 185 10.75 0.61 -3.57
C ILE A 185 12.03 -0.10 -3.12
N ALA A 186 12.03 -1.44 -3.02
CA ALA A 186 13.25 -2.21 -2.79
C ALA A 186 14.32 -1.96 -3.87
N ASP A 187 13.88 -1.71 -5.11
CA ASP A 187 14.74 -1.63 -6.28
C ASP A 187 14.08 -0.85 -7.44
N LEU A 188 13.33 0.21 -7.11
CA LEU A 188 12.38 0.89 -8.01
C LEU A 188 13.00 1.25 -9.36
N ALA A 189 14.16 1.92 -9.35
CA ALA A 189 14.82 2.34 -10.59
C ALA A 189 15.21 1.17 -11.50
N ALA A 190 15.75 0.08 -10.93
CA ALA A 190 16.14 -1.09 -11.71
C ALA A 190 14.93 -1.91 -12.16
N LEU A 191 13.91 -2.07 -11.30
CA LEU A 191 12.65 -2.72 -11.64
C LEU A 191 11.94 -2.00 -12.79
N ALA A 192 11.89 -0.68 -12.75
CA ALA A 192 11.35 0.09 -13.86
C ALA A 192 12.21 -0.02 -15.12
N GLY A 193 13.54 -0.09 -14.98
CA GLY A 193 14.45 -0.38 -16.09
C GLY A 193 14.16 -1.70 -16.80
N CYS A 194 13.77 -2.74 -16.04
CA CYS A 194 13.40 -4.05 -16.58
C CYS A 194 11.97 -4.10 -17.12
N PHE A 195 11.01 -3.46 -16.45
CA PHE A 195 9.59 -3.75 -16.63
C PHE A 195 8.75 -2.60 -17.17
N SER A 196 9.30 -1.39 -17.29
CA SER A 196 8.60 -0.28 -17.93
C SER A 196 8.31 -0.62 -19.38
N GLY A 197 7.02 -0.64 -19.77
CA GLY A 197 6.62 -1.07 -21.10
C GLY A 197 6.26 -2.56 -21.22
N HIS A 198 6.42 -3.37 -20.17
CA HIS A 198 6.13 -4.80 -20.23
C HIS A 198 4.63 -5.08 -19.99
N PRO A 199 3.86 -5.54 -21.01
CA PRO A 199 2.44 -5.84 -20.85
C PRO A 199 2.30 -7.11 -19.99
N GLY A 200 1.94 -6.95 -18.71
CA GLY A 200 1.83 -8.07 -17.76
C GLY A 200 2.52 -7.82 -16.42
N VAL A 201 3.39 -6.82 -16.32
CA VAL A 201 4.01 -6.41 -15.06
C VAL A 201 3.38 -5.10 -14.56
N PHE A 202 2.93 -5.12 -13.32
CA PHE A 202 2.23 -4.04 -12.64
C PHE A 202 2.93 -3.68 -11.33
N PHE A 203 2.70 -2.45 -10.86
CA PHE A 203 3.20 -1.93 -9.58
C PHE A 203 2.02 -1.40 -8.77
N ASP A 204 1.95 -1.74 -7.49
CA ASP A 204 0.89 -1.22 -6.62
C ASP A 204 1.30 0.08 -5.89
N THR A 205 0.32 0.86 -5.43
CA THR A 205 0.56 2.13 -4.70
C THR A 205 0.68 1.99 -3.18
N SER A 206 0.84 0.78 -2.64
CA SER A 206 0.79 0.53 -1.20
C SER A 206 2.07 0.92 -0.46
N VAL A 207 2.45 2.19 -0.54
CA VAL A 207 3.62 2.77 0.14
C VAL A 207 3.18 4.00 0.95
N TRP A 208 4.00 4.43 1.92
CA TRP A 208 3.71 5.64 2.72
C TRP A 208 4.23 6.94 2.08
N SER A 209 4.97 6.83 0.97
CA SER A 209 5.82 7.88 0.43
C SER A 209 5.23 8.42 -0.87
N ALA A 210 4.78 9.67 -0.85
CA ALA A 210 4.31 10.37 -2.04
C ALA A 210 5.43 10.54 -3.09
N LEU A 211 6.68 10.71 -2.65
CA LEU A 211 7.82 10.83 -3.55
C LEU A 211 8.08 9.53 -4.33
N ASP A 212 7.95 8.37 -3.68
CA ASP A 212 8.16 7.08 -4.36
C ASP A 212 7.07 6.81 -5.41
N ILE A 213 5.82 7.21 -5.17
CA ILE A 213 4.75 7.10 -6.16
C ILE A 213 4.96 8.09 -7.33
N LEU A 214 5.40 9.32 -7.05
CA LEU A 214 5.72 10.29 -8.11
C LEU A 214 6.88 9.80 -8.98
N ASP A 215 7.92 9.21 -8.39
CA ASP A 215 9.03 8.62 -9.12
C ASP A 215 8.59 7.37 -9.90
N LEU A 216 7.68 6.57 -9.35
CA LEU A 216 7.07 5.46 -10.08
C LEU A 216 6.38 5.96 -11.36
N TYR A 217 5.53 7.00 -11.29
CA TYR A 217 4.88 7.55 -12.49
C TYR A 217 5.88 8.08 -13.53
N ARG A 218 7.03 8.61 -13.09
CA ARG A 218 8.15 9.04 -13.94
C ARG A 218 8.82 7.88 -14.67
N LEU A 219 8.83 6.70 -14.07
CA LEU A 219 9.59 5.56 -14.53
C LEU A 219 8.76 4.50 -15.28
N VAL A 220 7.47 4.36 -14.97
CA VAL A 220 6.58 3.36 -15.59
C VAL A 220 5.31 3.99 -16.17
N SER A 221 4.67 3.30 -17.11
CA SER A 221 3.41 3.77 -17.70
C SER A 221 2.29 3.76 -16.63
N PRO A 222 1.41 4.77 -16.57
CA PRO A 222 0.24 4.77 -15.69
C PRO A 222 -0.61 3.50 -15.78
N GLY A 223 -0.73 2.91 -16.98
CA GLY A 223 -1.46 1.64 -17.18
C GLY A 223 -0.87 0.44 -16.44
N GLN A 224 0.38 0.55 -15.96
CA GLN A 224 1.05 -0.46 -15.13
C GLN A 224 0.90 -0.20 -13.63
N VAL A 225 0.30 0.91 -13.21
CA VAL A 225 0.16 1.25 -11.78
C VAL A 225 -1.27 0.94 -11.31
N ILE A 226 -1.40 0.28 -10.16
CA ILE A 226 -2.69 -0.10 -9.58
C ILE A 226 -2.84 0.38 -8.15
N TYR A 227 -4.04 0.81 -7.79
CA TYR A 227 -4.35 1.23 -6.44
C TYR A 227 -4.28 0.06 -5.44
N ALA A 228 -3.64 0.31 -4.31
CA ALA A 228 -3.52 -0.65 -3.21
C ALA A 228 -3.35 0.07 -1.87
N SER A 229 -3.97 -0.47 -0.81
CA SER A 229 -3.85 0.08 0.55
C SER A 229 -2.85 -0.66 1.44
N ASP A 230 -2.59 -1.95 1.21
CA ASP A 230 -1.89 -2.84 2.15
C ASP A 230 -2.59 -2.89 3.52
N TYR A 231 -3.93 -2.90 3.55
CA TYR A 231 -4.69 -3.12 4.77
C TYR A 231 -4.25 -4.44 5.45
N PRO A 232 -4.00 -4.46 6.76
CA PRO A 232 -4.29 -3.41 7.75
C PRO A 232 -3.14 -2.41 8.01
N TYR A 233 -2.01 -2.50 7.29
CA TYR A 233 -0.86 -1.61 7.48
C TYR A 233 -1.13 -0.20 6.94
N GLY A 234 -1.62 -0.08 5.71
CA GLY A 234 -2.20 1.16 5.18
C GLY A 234 -3.72 1.09 5.16
N GLN A 235 -4.38 2.25 5.02
CA GLN A 235 -5.84 2.35 4.91
C GLN A 235 -6.29 3.74 4.49
N GLN A 236 -7.58 3.84 4.18
CA GLN A 236 -8.27 5.07 3.85
C GLN A 236 -8.51 5.91 5.12
N PRO A 237 -8.57 7.25 5.01
CA PRO A 237 -8.48 8.04 3.78
C PRO A 237 -7.05 8.18 3.22
N ALA A 238 -6.01 7.88 3.99
CA ALA A 238 -4.62 8.19 3.62
C ALA A 238 -4.16 7.50 2.33
N SER A 239 -4.43 6.20 2.14
CA SER A 239 -4.02 5.48 0.91
C SER A 239 -4.68 6.04 -0.35
N LEU A 240 -5.98 6.38 -0.29
CA LEU A 240 -6.69 7.00 -1.43
C LEU A 240 -6.21 8.43 -1.68
N LEU A 241 -6.06 9.24 -0.63
CA LEU A 241 -5.56 10.61 -0.76
C LEU A 241 -4.18 10.63 -1.40
N LEU A 242 -3.29 9.73 -0.96
CA LEU A 242 -1.96 9.55 -1.50
C LEU A 242 -2.00 9.21 -3.00
N ALA A 243 -2.77 8.19 -3.39
CA ALA A 243 -2.88 7.77 -4.78
C ALA A 243 -3.46 8.88 -5.68
N LEU A 244 -4.54 9.54 -5.25
CA LEU A 244 -5.22 10.58 -6.03
C LEU A 244 -4.36 11.83 -6.20
N ARG A 245 -3.78 12.35 -5.12
CA ARG A 245 -2.99 13.57 -5.19
C ARG A 245 -1.68 13.40 -5.93
N THR A 246 -1.01 12.26 -5.77
CA THR A 246 0.20 11.96 -6.55
C THR A 246 -0.11 11.74 -8.02
N ALA A 247 -1.23 11.08 -8.38
CA ALA A 247 -1.67 10.95 -9.76
C ALA A 247 -1.93 12.31 -10.42
N ARG A 248 -2.64 13.20 -9.71
CA ARG A 248 -2.91 14.56 -10.17
C ARG A 248 -1.63 15.38 -10.35
N LEU A 249 -0.74 15.35 -9.36
CA LEU A 249 0.54 16.04 -9.41
C LEU A 249 1.45 15.49 -10.53
N ALA A 250 1.36 14.20 -10.83
CA ALA A 250 2.04 13.58 -11.96
C ALA A 250 1.41 13.92 -13.32
N GLY A 251 0.23 14.53 -13.34
CA GLY A 251 -0.46 14.91 -14.57
C GLY A 251 -1.18 13.75 -15.26
N LEU A 252 -1.64 12.76 -14.50
CA LEU A 252 -2.54 11.72 -15.03
C LEU A 252 -3.87 12.36 -15.43
N ASP A 253 -4.40 11.96 -16.58
CA ASP A 253 -5.75 12.33 -16.99
C ASP A 253 -6.82 11.49 -16.27
N GLU A 254 -8.09 11.82 -16.48
CA GLU A 254 -9.19 11.16 -15.76
C GLU A 254 -9.28 9.66 -16.09
N ASP A 255 -8.99 9.25 -17.33
CA ASP A 255 -9.03 7.84 -17.74
C ASP A 255 -7.87 7.06 -17.12
N GLU A 256 -6.68 7.66 -17.05
CA GLU A 256 -5.52 7.10 -16.35
C GLU A 256 -5.79 6.96 -14.84
N VAL A 257 -6.46 7.93 -14.21
CA VAL A 257 -6.88 7.83 -12.80
C VAL A 257 -7.92 6.72 -12.60
N ARG A 258 -8.88 6.55 -13.51
CA ARG A 258 -9.85 5.44 -13.46
C ARG A 258 -9.18 4.08 -13.64
N ALA A 259 -8.18 4.00 -14.51
CA ALA A 259 -7.36 2.80 -14.70
C ALA A 259 -6.60 2.44 -13.41
N LEU A 260 -5.94 3.43 -12.79
CA LEU A 260 -5.25 3.30 -11.51
C LEU A 260 -6.19 2.80 -10.40
N LEU A 261 -7.35 3.45 -10.22
CA LEU A 261 -8.26 3.17 -9.11
C LEU A 261 -8.93 1.80 -9.18
N ALA A 262 -9.28 1.33 -10.37
CA ALA A 262 -9.91 0.03 -10.54
C ALA A 262 -9.71 -0.61 -11.92
N GLY A 263 -9.64 0.17 -13.00
CA GLY A 263 -9.70 -0.35 -14.36
C GLY A 263 -8.66 -1.43 -14.65
N THR A 264 -7.41 -1.21 -14.25
CA THR A 264 -6.35 -2.20 -14.43
C THR A 264 -6.58 -3.42 -13.55
N ALA A 265 -6.82 -3.26 -12.24
CA ALA A 265 -7.02 -4.40 -11.33
C ALA A 265 -8.28 -5.23 -11.66
N GLN A 266 -9.35 -4.60 -12.13
CA GLN A 266 -10.57 -5.29 -12.57
C GLN A 266 -10.33 -6.16 -13.80
N ARG A 267 -9.47 -5.70 -14.71
CA ARG A 267 -9.03 -6.47 -15.86
C ARG A 267 -8.20 -7.69 -15.44
N ILE A 268 -7.28 -7.52 -14.49
CA ILE A 268 -6.56 -8.64 -13.86
C ILE A 268 -7.56 -9.65 -13.28
N ARG A 269 -8.53 -9.19 -12.48
CA ARG A 269 -9.57 -10.03 -11.87
C ARG A 269 -10.35 -10.85 -12.90
N ARG A 270 -10.61 -10.29 -14.08
CA ARG A 270 -11.40 -10.91 -15.16
C ARG A 270 -10.56 -11.75 -16.13
N GLY A 271 -9.23 -11.73 -16.00
CA GLY A 271 -8.32 -12.40 -16.93
C GLY A 271 -8.30 -11.75 -18.32
N GLU A 272 -8.46 -10.43 -18.39
CA GLU A 272 -8.48 -9.66 -19.64
C GLU A 272 -7.07 -9.08 -19.96
N GLU A 273 -6.75 -8.94 -21.24
CA GLU A 273 -5.46 -8.43 -21.77
C GLU A 273 -5.08 -7.03 -21.30
N PRO A 274 -3.92 -6.74 -20.66
CA PRO A 274 -3.60 -5.43 -20.08
C PRO A 274 -3.98 -4.20 -20.92
N LEU A 275 -4.29 -3.08 -20.25
CA LEU A 275 -4.56 -1.81 -20.95
C LEU A 275 -3.36 -1.42 -21.84
N PRO A 276 -3.60 -0.80 -23.01
CA PRO A 276 -2.53 -0.24 -23.82
C PRO A 276 -1.69 0.74 -22.99
N LEU A 277 -0.36 0.62 -23.09
CA LEU A 277 0.55 1.45 -22.32
C LEU A 277 0.62 2.86 -22.93
N SER A 278 0.45 3.88 -22.08
CA SER A 278 0.65 5.29 -22.42
C SER A 278 2.07 5.75 -22.06
N PRO A 279 2.54 6.89 -22.58
CA PRO A 279 3.78 7.51 -22.12
C PRO A 279 3.79 7.69 -20.60
N ARG A 280 4.99 7.59 -20.01
CA ARG A 280 5.23 7.84 -18.59
C ARG A 280 4.78 9.26 -18.22
N ARG A 281 4.33 9.43 -16.98
CA ARG A 281 3.87 10.71 -16.42
C ARG A 281 4.87 11.18 -15.38
N GLY A 282 4.50 12.10 -14.49
CA GLY A 282 5.36 12.45 -13.35
C GLY A 282 6.45 13.48 -13.68
N PRO A 283 6.80 14.34 -12.72
CA PRO A 283 7.79 15.38 -12.93
C PRO A 283 9.24 14.85 -12.78
N GLU A 284 10.18 15.38 -13.57
CA GLU A 284 11.64 15.14 -13.36
C GLU A 284 12.17 15.83 -12.09
N SER A 285 11.45 16.84 -11.60
CA SER A 285 11.80 17.58 -10.38
C SER A 285 10.55 18.11 -9.71
N ILE A 286 10.51 18.07 -8.37
CA ILE A 286 9.42 18.66 -7.58
C ILE A 286 9.88 20.02 -7.07
N SER A 287 9.13 21.06 -7.45
CA SER A 287 9.27 22.40 -6.87
C SER A 287 8.26 22.57 -5.75
N GLN A 288 8.73 22.96 -4.58
CA GLN A 288 7.88 23.17 -3.40
C GLN A 288 8.40 24.36 -2.59
N PRO A 289 7.52 25.15 -1.94
CA PRO A 289 7.93 26.10 -0.92
C PRO A 289 8.81 25.44 0.14
N LEU A 290 9.86 26.15 0.59
CA LEU A 290 10.79 25.63 1.60
C LEU A 290 10.08 25.21 2.89
N THR A 291 8.97 25.87 3.24
CA THR A 291 8.12 25.50 4.37
C THR A 291 7.67 24.04 4.30
N PHE A 292 7.13 23.59 3.16
CA PHE A 292 6.67 22.23 2.97
C PHE A 292 7.83 21.22 2.88
N ALA A 293 8.92 21.59 2.21
CA ALA A 293 10.13 20.77 2.18
C ALA A 293 10.67 20.48 3.59
N ARG A 294 10.68 21.50 4.46
CA ARG A 294 11.08 21.36 5.87
C ARG A 294 10.12 20.47 6.65
N ILE A 295 8.81 20.68 6.50
CA ILE A 295 7.79 19.84 7.14
C ILE A 295 8.01 18.38 6.73
N HIS A 296 8.05 18.09 5.42
CA HIS A 296 8.29 16.75 4.91
C HIS A 296 9.58 16.11 5.47
N ALA A 297 10.69 16.85 5.49
CA ALA A 297 11.96 16.36 6.02
C ALA A 297 11.84 15.93 7.50
N TYR A 298 11.16 16.74 8.33
CA TYR A 298 10.94 16.41 9.75
C TYR A 298 9.97 15.24 9.92
N LEU A 299 8.91 15.13 9.11
CA LEU A 299 7.99 13.99 9.20
C LEU A 299 8.63 12.68 8.73
N SER A 300 9.53 12.75 7.74
CA SER A 300 10.35 11.62 7.31
C SER A 300 11.27 11.11 8.42
N MET A 301 11.77 12.00 9.28
CA MET A 301 12.53 11.63 10.47
C MET A 301 11.66 11.08 11.61
N ALA A 302 10.43 11.58 11.78
CA ALA A 302 9.52 11.14 12.83
C ALA A 302 8.92 9.74 12.56
N THR A 303 8.71 9.39 11.28
CA THR A 303 8.04 8.16 10.88
C THR A 303 8.74 6.88 11.39
N PRO A 304 10.07 6.71 11.26
CA PRO A 304 10.77 5.55 11.82
C PRO A 304 10.67 5.42 13.35
N LEU A 305 10.56 6.54 14.08
CA LEU A 305 10.40 6.52 15.53
C LEU A 305 9.06 5.86 15.89
N LEU A 306 7.97 6.19 15.20
CA LEU A 306 6.68 5.51 15.41
C LEU A 306 6.73 4.03 15.06
N TRP A 307 7.34 3.66 13.93
CA TRP A 307 7.46 2.26 13.54
C TRP A 307 8.29 1.43 14.52
N THR A 308 9.27 2.05 15.16
CA THR A 308 10.11 1.42 16.20
C THR A 308 9.59 1.67 17.61
N ARG A 309 8.38 2.23 17.75
CA ARG A 309 7.69 2.50 19.02
C ARG A 309 8.51 3.37 19.98
N GLN A 310 9.33 4.25 19.44
CA GLN A 310 10.12 5.22 20.20
C GLN A 310 9.31 6.48 20.45
N ALA A 311 9.61 7.18 21.54
CA ALA A 311 9.11 8.52 21.77
C ALA A 311 9.83 9.53 20.86
N ASP A 312 9.18 10.67 20.56
CA ASP A 312 9.82 11.80 19.88
C ASP A 312 10.78 12.56 20.82
N SER A 313 11.87 11.91 21.24
CA SER A 313 12.88 12.48 22.14
C SER A 313 13.75 13.53 21.45
N LEU A 314 13.83 13.50 20.12
CA LEU A 314 14.55 14.48 19.30
C LEU A 314 13.74 15.77 19.09
N GLY A 315 12.44 15.77 19.39
CA GLY A 315 11.56 16.93 19.23
C GLY A 315 11.24 17.26 17.77
N VAL A 316 11.23 16.24 16.91
CA VAL A 316 11.08 16.39 15.45
C VAL A 316 9.71 16.96 15.09
N LEU A 317 8.65 16.59 15.81
CA LEU A 317 7.32 17.18 15.62
C LEU A 317 7.29 18.66 16.02
N GLY A 318 8.07 19.07 17.02
CA GLY A 318 8.22 20.47 17.38
C GLY A 318 8.83 21.29 16.24
N LEU A 319 9.81 20.73 15.52
CA LEU A 319 10.42 21.37 14.35
C LEU A 319 9.43 21.50 13.18
N ALA A 320 8.63 20.46 12.92
CA ALA A 320 7.59 20.48 11.90
C ALA A 320 6.47 21.50 12.22
N LEU A 321 6.02 21.54 13.48
CA LEU A 321 5.05 22.54 13.96
C LEU A 321 5.59 23.97 13.82
N ASN A 322 6.87 24.18 14.15
CA ASN A 322 7.50 25.49 13.97
C ASN A 322 7.59 25.90 12.49
N ALA A 323 7.84 24.96 11.57
CA ALA A 323 7.80 25.25 10.14
C ALA A 323 6.41 25.70 9.69
N CYS A 324 5.33 25.17 10.28
CA CYS A 324 3.96 25.63 10.01
C CYS A 324 3.70 27.08 10.48
N ASP A 325 4.52 27.68 11.35
CA ASP A 325 4.33 29.04 11.88
C ASP A 325 4.69 30.14 10.86
N GLU A 326 5.34 29.80 9.75
CA GLU A 326 5.80 30.76 8.76
C GLU A 326 4.62 31.55 8.14
N ARG A 327 4.40 32.77 8.62
CA ARG A 327 3.23 33.59 8.22
C ARG A 327 3.31 34.13 6.79
N SER A 328 4.51 34.20 6.23
CA SER A 328 4.77 34.72 4.88
C SER A 328 4.80 33.63 3.81
N ASN A 329 4.43 32.39 4.14
CA ASN A 329 4.56 31.25 3.22
C ASN A 329 3.59 31.29 2.03
N GLY A 330 2.51 32.07 2.08
CA GLY A 330 1.48 32.12 1.03
C GLY A 330 0.50 30.92 1.00
N HIS A 331 0.68 29.95 1.89
CA HIS A 331 -0.06 28.67 1.95
C HIS A 331 -0.62 28.42 3.37
N ARG A 332 -1.30 29.42 3.91
CA ARG A 332 -1.74 29.42 5.31
C ARG A 332 -2.78 28.33 5.59
N GLU A 333 -3.68 28.07 4.65
CA GLU A 333 -4.72 27.06 4.81
C GLU A 333 -4.13 25.66 4.97
N GLU A 334 -3.22 25.28 4.06
CA GLU A 334 -2.57 23.98 4.07
C GLU A 334 -1.65 23.82 5.29
N THR A 335 -0.92 24.87 5.67
CA THR A 335 -0.04 24.81 6.86
C THR A 335 -0.82 24.78 8.18
N GLU A 336 -2.01 25.36 8.26
CA GLU A 336 -2.90 25.17 9.41
C GLU A 336 -3.53 23.77 9.44
N GLN A 337 -3.92 23.22 8.28
CA GLN A 337 -4.39 21.84 8.20
C GLN A 337 -3.31 20.85 8.64
N ILE A 338 -2.06 21.04 8.19
CA ILE A 338 -0.91 20.25 8.65
C ILE A 338 -0.71 20.44 10.15
N ARG A 339 -0.73 21.68 10.66
CA ARG A 339 -0.57 21.94 12.10
C ARG A 339 -1.57 21.14 12.92
N GLU A 340 -2.85 21.17 12.56
CA GLU A 340 -3.89 20.48 13.33
C GLU A 340 -3.64 18.96 13.40
N LEU A 341 -3.21 18.36 12.29
CA LEU A 341 -2.80 16.96 12.22
C LEU A 341 -1.60 16.69 13.14
N LEU A 342 -0.57 17.55 13.10
CA LEU A 342 0.66 17.38 13.88
C LEU A 342 0.45 17.59 15.38
N GLU A 343 -0.37 18.55 15.78
CA GLU A 343 -0.72 18.77 17.19
C GLU A 343 -1.47 17.57 17.74
N THR A 344 -2.48 17.08 17.00
CA THR A 344 -3.24 15.90 17.39
C THR A 344 -2.35 14.65 17.44
N ALA A 345 -1.45 14.49 16.46
CA ALA A 345 -0.50 13.36 16.42
C ALA A 345 0.45 13.38 17.61
N ARG A 346 0.98 14.56 17.95
CA ARG A 346 1.85 14.76 19.12
C ARG A 346 1.11 14.40 20.41
N ASP A 347 -0.13 14.85 20.54
CA ASP A 347 -0.92 14.63 21.75
C ASP A 347 -1.27 13.14 21.91
N VAL A 348 -1.62 12.43 20.84
CA VAL A 348 -1.79 10.96 20.83
C VAL A 348 -0.48 10.24 21.14
N TRP A 349 0.62 10.62 20.49
CA TRP A 349 1.90 9.93 20.67
C TRP A 349 2.43 10.08 22.11
N ARG A 350 2.18 11.22 22.76
CA ARG A 350 2.55 11.45 24.16
C ARG A 350 1.85 10.53 25.15
N THR A 351 0.69 9.97 24.81
CA THR A 351 -0.01 9.01 25.67
C THR A 351 0.49 7.58 25.50
N LEU A 352 1.45 7.33 24.59
CA LEU A 352 2.00 5.98 24.37
C LEU A 352 2.55 5.32 25.65
N PRO A 353 3.21 6.04 26.59
CA PRO A 353 3.64 5.45 27.87
C PRO A 353 2.49 5.13 28.84
N GLU A 354 1.29 5.68 28.61
CA GLU A 354 0.09 5.45 29.45
C GLU A 354 -0.64 4.16 29.07
N ALA A 355 -0.33 3.55 27.92
CA ALA A 355 -1.05 2.40 27.39
C ALA A 355 -0.92 1.15 28.30
N GLU A 356 -2.05 0.57 28.68
CA GLU A 356 -2.14 -0.54 29.64
C GLU A 356 -1.71 -1.87 29.03
N ASP A 357 -1.98 -2.07 27.73
CA ASP A 357 -1.66 -3.30 27.02
C ASP A 357 -1.09 -3.09 25.60
N GLU A 358 -0.69 -4.19 24.96
CA GLU A 358 -0.12 -4.14 23.61
C GLU A 358 -1.13 -3.67 22.55
N ARG A 359 -2.42 -3.97 22.70
CA ARG A 359 -3.45 -3.55 21.74
C ARG A 359 -3.63 -2.04 21.78
N GLU A 360 -3.64 -1.46 22.97
CA GLU A 360 -3.72 -0.02 23.21
C GLU A 360 -2.47 0.71 22.69
N ARG A 361 -1.27 0.12 22.91
CA ARG A 361 -0.02 0.63 22.31
C ARG A 361 -0.06 0.64 20.78
N VAL A 362 -0.52 -0.45 20.18
CA VAL A 362 -0.66 -0.56 18.71
C VAL A 362 -1.69 0.46 18.19
N ARG A 363 -2.85 0.60 18.85
CA ARG A 363 -3.89 1.57 18.50
C ARG A 363 -3.36 3.00 18.55
N THR A 364 -2.63 3.36 19.61
CA THR A 364 -2.05 4.70 19.81
C THR A 364 -1.01 5.00 18.73
N THR A 365 -0.07 4.08 18.50
CA THR A 365 0.97 4.21 17.48
C THR A 365 0.38 4.36 16.08
N ARG A 366 -0.63 3.55 15.75
CA ARG A 366 -1.34 3.61 14.46
C ARG A 366 -2.07 4.93 14.26
N SER A 367 -2.76 5.42 15.29
CA SER A 367 -3.50 6.68 15.23
C SER A 367 -2.55 7.87 15.00
N ALA A 368 -1.44 7.93 15.75
CA ALA A 368 -0.41 8.94 15.54
C ALA A 368 0.21 8.85 14.13
N PHE A 369 0.53 7.64 13.66
CA PHE A 369 1.08 7.44 12.31
C PHE A 369 0.13 7.89 11.21
N ARG A 370 -1.17 7.57 11.30
CA ARG A 370 -2.17 8.00 10.31
C ARG A 370 -2.21 9.52 10.17
N LEU A 371 -2.17 10.24 11.29
CA LEU A 371 -2.14 11.71 11.30
C LEU A 371 -0.86 12.25 10.67
N LEU A 372 0.32 11.70 11.03
CA LEU A 372 1.59 12.10 10.41
C LEU A 372 1.63 11.79 8.91
N HIS A 373 1.08 10.65 8.50
CA HIS A 373 1.03 10.26 7.11
C HIS A 373 0.15 11.22 6.29
N LEU A 374 -1.05 11.57 6.79
CA LEU A 374 -1.89 12.60 6.16
C LEU A 374 -1.17 13.94 6.08
N ALA A 375 -0.51 14.39 7.16
CA ALA A 375 0.24 15.64 7.17
C ALA A 375 1.37 15.64 6.14
N ASN A 376 2.06 14.50 6.00
CA ASN A 376 3.14 14.32 5.04
C ASN A 376 2.62 14.27 3.59
N ILE A 377 1.47 13.61 3.35
CA ILE A 377 0.81 13.64 2.03
C ILE A 377 0.49 15.08 1.66
N VAL A 378 -0.17 15.84 2.54
CA VAL A 378 -0.49 17.26 2.30
C VAL A 378 0.81 18.05 2.06
N ALA A 379 1.84 17.89 2.88
CA ALA A 379 3.10 18.60 2.70
C ALA A 379 3.75 18.37 1.32
N VAL A 380 3.76 17.13 0.82
CA VAL A 380 4.39 16.81 -0.48
C VAL A 380 3.49 17.17 -1.66
N THR A 381 2.16 17.14 -1.49
CA THR A 381 1.19 17.29 -2.59
C THR A 381 0.50 18.64 -2.64
N SER A 382 0.66 19.48 -1.63
CA SER A 382 0.18 20.86 -1.64
C SER A 382 1.09 21.73 -2.48
N SER A 383 0.58 22.12 -3.65
CA SER A 383 1.13 23.15 -4.56
C SER A 383 2.61 22.99 -4.93
N ALA A 384 2.86 22.10 -5.89
CA ALA A 384 3.54 22.52 -7.11
C ALA A 384 2.59 23.35 -7.99
#